data_AF-A0A3D0N3H4-F1
#
_entry.id   AF-A0A3D0N3H4-F1
#
_cell.length_a   1.000
_cell.length_b   1.000
_cell.length_c   1.000
_cell.angle_alpha   90.00
_cell.angle_beta   90.00
_cell.angle_gamma   90.00
#
_symmetry.space_group_name_H-M   'P 1'
#
loop_
_entity.id
_entity.type
_entity.pdbx_description
1 polymer ?
#
loop_
_entity_poly.entity_id
_entity_poly.type
_entity_poly.pdbx_seq_one_letter_code
_entity_poly.pdbx_strand_id
1 'polypeptide(L)'
;MTRKRISLDDRLQRAVQAAGYTEPTPVQQAAIPPALEGRDIIGTAQTGTGKTAAFVLPMLQSLLTAPGGHKRTRALIVSPTRELADQ
;
A
#
# COMPACT_ATOMS: atom_id res chain seq x y z
N MET A 1 -20.91 9.75 4.77
CA MET A 1 -19.65 9.13 5.25
C MET A 1 -18.50 9.77 4.50
N THR A 2 -17.67 10.56 5.18
CA THR A 2 -16.67 11.45 4.57
C THR A 2 -15.55 10.63 3.91
N ARG A 3 -15.27 10.83 2.62
CA ARG A 3 -14.09 10.25 1.93
C ARG A 3 -12.82 10.70 2.68
N LYS A 4 -12.21 9.83 3.48
CA LYS A 4 -10.94 10.11 4.15
C LYS A 4 -9.87 10.20 3.07
N ARG A 5 -9.34 11.40 2.82
CA ARG A 5 -8.23 11.58 1.86
C ARG A 5 -7.03 10.78 2.35
N ILE A 6 -6.47 9.95 1.49
CA ILE A 6 -5.23 9.22 1.77
C ILE A 6 -4.10 10.23 1.64
N SER A 7 -3.43 10.54 2.75
CA SER A 7 -2.27 11.42 2.77
C SER A 7 -1.01 10.58 2.62
N LEU A 8 -0.28 10.77 1.52
CA LEU A 8 0.98 10.09 1.22
C LEU A 8 2.11 11.13 1.11
N ASP A 9 3.35 10.69 1.20
CA ASP A 9 4.53 11.46 0.82
C ASP A 9 4.40 11.92 -0.65
N ASP A 10 4.77 13.17 -0.95
CA ASP A 10 4.63 13.78 -2.27
C ASP A 10 5.25 12.94 -3.39
N ARG A 11 6.38 12.26 -3.12
CA ARG A 11 7.04 11.38 -4.10
C ARG A 11 6.14 10.19 -4.43
N LEU A 12 5.53 9.60 -3.41
CA LEU A 12 4.62 8.48 -3.57
C LEU A 12 3.32 8.93 -4.25
N GLN A 13 2.79 10.10 -3.90
CA GLN A 13 1.60 10.66 -4.54
C GLN A 13 1.82 10.90 -6.04
N ARG A 14 2.96 11.48 -6.44
CA ARG A 14 3.34 11.64 -7.85
C ARG A 14 3.46 10.30 -8.57
N ALA A 15 4.07 9.30 -7.95
CA ALA A 15 4.22 7.97 -8.52
C ALA A 15 2.86 7.27 -8.73
N VAL A 16 1.95 7.36 -7.75
CA VAL A 16 0.58 6.83 -7.84
C VAL A 16 -0.18 7.47 -9.01
N GLN A 17 -0.11 8.80 -9.15
CA GLN A 17 -0.74 9.50 -10.27
C GLN A 17 -0.13 9.11 -11.62
N ALA A 18 1.20 9.04 -11.72
CA ALA A 18 1.90 8.65 -12.94
C ALA A 18 1.60 7.20 -13.36
N ALA A 19 1.37 6.31 -12.39
CA ALA A 19 0.95 4.93 -12.62
C ALA A 19 -0.55 4.80 -12.97
N GLY A 20 -1.29 5.91 -13.08
CA GLY A 20 -2.69 5.92 -13.52
C GLY A 20 -3.71 5.61 -12.41
N TYR A 21 -3.29 5.59 -11.14
CA TYR A 21 -4.22 5.44 -10.02
C TYR A 21 -4.92 6.77 -9.75
N THR A 22 -6.24 6.80 -9.94
CA THR A 22 -7.06 8.00 -9.78
C THR A 22 -7.91 7.93 -8.51
N GLU A 23 -8.77 6.92 -8.42
CA GLU A 23 -9.69 6.72 -7.31
C GLU A 23 -9.37 5.40 -6.60
N PRO A 24 -9.24 5.41 -5.25
CA PRO A 24 -8.97 4.20 -4.51
C PRO A 24 -10.17 3.23 -4.57
N THR A 25 -9.89 1.95 -4.78
CA THR A 25 -10.92 0.89 -4.76
C THR A 25 -11.51 0.69 -3.34
N PRO A 26 -12.66 0.02 -3.16
CA PRO A 26 -13.25 -0.18 -1.83
C PRO A 26 -12.30 -0.82 -0.81
N VAL A 27 -11.51 -1.81 -1.23
CA VAL A 27 -10.52 -2.46 -0.34
C VAL A 27 -9.38 -1.50 0.02
N GLN A 28 -8.94 -0.64 -0.91
CA GLN A 28 -7.92 0.38 -0.65
C GLN A 28 -8.44 1.47 0.30
N GLN A 29 -9.68 1.94 0.11
CA GLN A 29 -10.31 2.93 1.00
C GLN A 29 -10.45 2.41 2.43
N ALA A 30 -10.76 1.11 2.58
CA ALA A 30 -10.91 0.49 3.88
C ALA A 30 -9.55 0.19 4.56
N ALA A 31 -8.56 -0.28 3.79
CA ALA A 31 -7.30 -0.79 4.34
C ALA A 31 -6.20 0.27 4.46
N ILE A 32 -6.10 1.24 3.54
CA ILE A 32 -4.95 2.16 3.52
C ILE A 32 -4.91 3.07 4.75
N PRO A 33 -5.99 3.79 5.14
CA PRO A 33 -5.92 4.67 6.30
C PRO A 33 -5.48 3.96 7.60
N PRO A 34 -6.04 2.80 7.98
CA PRO A 34 -5.56 2.10 9.17
C PRO A 34 -4.16 1.51 9.03
N ALA A 35 -3.73 1.14 7.82
CA ALA A 35 -2.37 0.66 7.59
C ALA A 35 -1.34 1.79 7.75
N LEU A 36 -1.68 3.00 7.32
CA LEU A 36 -0.86 4.20 7.53
C LEU A 36 -0.75 4.58 9.01
N GLU A 37 -1.75 4.24 9.82
CA GLU A 37 -1.73 4.35 11.28
C GLU A 37 -0.89 3.24 11.95
N GLY A 38 -0.29 2.32 11.17
CA GLY A 38 0.54 1.22 11.66
C GLY A 38 -0.23 0.07 12.30
N ARG A 39 -1.54 -0.06 11.99
CA ARG A 39 -2.39 -1.12 12.55
C ARG A 39 -2.33 -2.39 11.70
N ASP A 40 -2.47 -3.53 12.36
CA ASP A 40 -2.64 -4.82 11.70
C ASP A 40 -4.02 -4.94 11.04
N ILE A 41 -4.05 -5.55 9.86
CA ILE A 41 -5.26 -5.63 9.03
C ILE A 41 -5.38 -7.03 8.42
N ILE A 42 -6.60 -7.56 8.43
CA ILE A 42 -7.00 -8.69 7.59
C ILE A 42 -7.88 -8.14 6.47
N GLY A 43 -7.44 -8.30 5.23
CA GLY A 43 -8.17 -7.85 4.05
C GLY A 43 -8.69 -9.03 3.22
N THR A 44 -10.01 -9.16 3.12
CA THR A 44 -10.66 -10.14 2.24
C THR A 44 -11.28 -9.42 1.03
N ALA A 45 -10.79 -9.74 -0.17
CA ALA A 45 -11.38 -9.23 -1.41
C ALA A 45 -11.04 -10.15 -2.59
N GLN A 46 -11.82 -10.08 -3.67
CA GLN A 46 -11.57 -10.85 -4.90
C GLN A 46 -10.29 -10.40 -5.62
N THR A 47 -9.70 -11.26 -6.45
CA THR A 47 -8.55 -10.88 -7.31
C THR A 47 -8.97 -9.76 -8.28
N GLY A 48 -8.02 -8.89 -8.64
CA GLY A 48 -8.31 -7.72 -9.51
C GLY A 48 -8.95 -6.52 -8.79
N THR A 49 -9.24 -6.60 -7.49
CA THR A 49 -9.86 -5.49 -6.73
C THR A 49 -8.86 -4.46 -6.18
N GLY A 50 -7.57 -4.57 -6.52
CA GLY A 50 -6.55 -3.63 -6.08
C GLY A 50 -5.95 -3.89 -4.69
N LYS A 51 -6.05 -5.12 -4.17
CA LYS A 51 -5.46 -5.54 -2.88
C LYS A 51 -3.95 -5.27 -2.78
N THR A 52 -3.21 -5.43 -3.88
CA THR A 52 -1.75 -5.20 -3.90
C THR A 52 -1.42 -3.78 -3.49
N ALA A 53 -2.00 -2.77 -4.15
CA ALA A 53 -1.80 -1.38 -3.76
C ALA A 53 -2.32 -1.08 -2.34
N ALA A 54 -3.32 -1.82 -1.85
CA ALA A 54 -3.86 -1.63 -0.51
C ALA A 54 -2.85 -1.91 0.61
N PHE A 55 -1.89 -2.82 0.41
CA PHE A 55 -0.79 -3.06 1.36
C PHE A 55 0.55 -2.46 0.93
N VAL A 56 0.82 -2.33 -0.39
CA VAL A 56 2.08 -1.78 -0.89
C VAL A 56 2.20 -0.29 -0.61
N LEU A 57 1.15 0.50 -0.83
CA LEU A 57 1.21 1.96 -0.61
C LEU A 57 1.52 2.34 0.85
N PRO A 58 0.84 1.80 1.88
CA PRO A 58 1.20 2.09 3.26
C PRO A 58 2.59 1.55 3.64
N MET A 59 3.02 0.41 3.07
CA MET A 59 4.37 -0.10 3.26
C MET A 59 5.42 0.86 2.69
N LEU A 60 5.26 1.33 1.45
CA LEU A 60 6.15 2.31 0.83
C LEU A 60 6.19 3.63 1.61
N GLN A 61 5.03 4.11 2.08
CA GLN A 61 4.97 5.28 2.95
C GLN A 61 5.87 5.10 4.18
N SER A 62 5.68 3.98 4.90
CA SER A 62 6.48 3.67 6.09
C SER A 62 7.98 3.62 5.78
N LEU A 63 8.38 3.00 4.66
CA LEU A 63 9.79 2.91 4.25
C LEU A 63 10.42 4.26 3.87
N LEU A 64 9.62 5.22 3.40
CA LEU A 64 10.05 6.57 3.02
C LEU A 64 10.16 7.51 4.22
N THR A 65 9.26 7.38 5.21
CA THR A 65 9.18 8.32 6.33
C THR A 65 9.88 7.81 7.60
N ALA A 66 10.03 6.49 7.76
CA ALA A 66 10.73 5.93 8.92
C ALA A 66 12.24 5.84 8.67
N PRO A 67 13.08 6.35 9.59
CA PRO A 67 14.52 6.17 9.51
C PRO A 67 14.86 4.67 9.55
N GLY A 68 15.73 4.22 8.66
CA GLY A 68 16.13 2.82 8.58
C GLY A 68 17.58 2.67 8.12
N GLY A 69 18.24 1.62 8.60
CA GLY A 69 19.60 1.31 8.15
C GLY A 69 19.60 0.91 6.68
N HIS A 70 20.41 1.60 5.87
CA HIS A 70 20.51 1.46 4.40
C HIS A 70 20.86 0.04 3.88
N LYS A 71 21.00 -0.97 4.75
CA LYS A 71 21.44 -2.33 4.41
C LYS A 71 20.67 -3.45 5.13
N ARG A 72 19.46 -3.20 5.62
CA ARG A 72 18.62 -4.23 6.24
C ARG A 72 17.28 -4.36 5.52
N THR A 73 16.76 -5.58 5.41
CA THR A 73 15.39 -5.83 4.97
C THR A 73 14.43 -5.20 5.97
N ARG A 74 13.55 -4.31 5.50
CA ARG A 74 12.60 -3.54 6.33
C ARG A 74 11.13 -3.93 6.11
N ALA A 75 10.85 -4.74 5.09
CA ALA A 75 9.52 -5.25 4.79
C ALA A 75 9.64 -6.62 4.11
N LEU A 76 8.63 -7.47 4.30
CA LEU A 76 8.52 -8.78 3.69
C LEU A 76 7.10 -8.97 3.15
N ILE A 77 6.98 -9.32 1.88
CA ILE A 77 5.73 -9.78 1.27
C ILE A 77 5.93 -11.25 0.96
N VAL A 78 4.99 -12.09 1.38
CA VAL A 78 5.02 -13.53 1.10
C VAL A 78 3.96 -13.83 0.04
N SER A 79 4.39 -14.45 -1.05
CA SER A 79 3.53 -14.90 -2.14
C SER A 79 3.52 -16.44 -2.20
N PRO A 80 2.38 -17.08 -2.53
CA PRO A 80 2.29 -18.53 -2.66
C PRO A 80 3.02 -19.09 -3.89
N THR A 81 3.25 -18.28 -4.92
CA THR A 81 3.96 -18.72 -6.13
C THR A 81 4.94 -17.65 -6.61
N ARG A 82 5.91 -18.08 -7.41
CA ARG A 82 6.92 -17.20 -8.01
C ARG A 82 6.28 -16.21 -8.99
N GLU A 83 5.35 -16.69 -9.81
CA GLU A 83 4.69 -15.87 -10.84
C GLU A 83 3.93 -14.72 -10.21
N LEU A 84 3.29 -14.94 -9.05
CA LEU A 84 2.61 -13.89 -8.31
C LEU A 84 3.58 -12.96 -7.58
N ALA A 85 4.79 -13.41 -7.26
CA ALA A 85 5.84 -12.55 -6.72
C ALA A 85 6.44 -11.62 -7.79
N ASP A 86 6.38 -12.00 -9.06
CA ASP A 86 6.89 -11.25 -10.21
C ASP A 86 5.85 -10.26 -10.81
N GLN A 87 4.64 -10.16 -10.25
CA GLN A 87 3.55 -9.26 -10.71
C GLN A 87 3.70 -7.79 -10.31
#